data_AF-A0A0Q9RH38-F1
#
_entry.id   AF-A0A0Q9RH38-F1
#
_cell.length_a   1.000
_cell.length_b   1.000
_cell.length_c   1.000
_cell.angle_alpha   90.00
_cell.angle_beta   90.00
_cell.angle_gamma   90.00
#
_symmetry.space_group_name_H-M   'P 1'
#
loop_
_entity.id
_entity.type
_entity.pdbx_description
1 polymer ?
#
loop_
_entity_poly.entity_id
_entity_poly.type
_entity_poly.pdbx_seq_one_letter_code
_entity_poly.pdbx_strand_id
1 'polypeptide(L)'
;MTERRLKDLLHESVDGLPPVPLADAAWTDAVRRRRRSRIAGTAAAVAAVAVIAGSVSLLGGPDDDGSAPPATQPSNTRSSDPRLPNSTDAASTGTEPDGRHGDWRVYWGPADKQEARLPRVDSPLPRQVDLSADATDLADDPIDTALAAYAVMDGSGLRTVLLLAPDGSLRRVDVSRVQPLVDDSGNVIAAGTNMLSPKGDHLQFPQNDSVLMLTLATGEWRTIEVGEAVTEHATWVGDDLHLPSTVGGAGPLYGVDGQRTGASRRGLPTAPPGDDVTPYGLARSGPKGVAQSWSGADGLPVADHEVTPSEVMVVQGFDESDSALLVFGSKAFANLGGERNKECCPVKFWLDDDWVVYEAQDGSPRLIAWQVGTHDFRRVSELTGLKPDQEYAVSSYSRIWS
;
A
#
# COMPACT_ATOMS: atom_id res chain seq x y z
N MET A 1 -49.04 8.11 -8.12
CA MET A 1 -48.22 9.31 -7.85
C MET A 1 -47.41 9.57 -9.11
N THR A 2 -47.48 10.77 -9.69
CA THR A 2 -46.83 11.06 -10.99
C THR A 2 -45.40 11.56 -10.79
N GLU A 3 -44.51 11.24 -11.72
CA GLU A 3 -43.08 11.58 -11.72
C GLU A 3 -42.81 13.08 -11.51
N ARG A 4 -43.73 13.92 -12.01
CA ARG A 4 -43.72 15.37 -11.80
C ARG A 4 -43.89 15.77 -10.34
N ARG A 5 -44.75 15.06 -9.61
CA ARG A 5 -45.03 15.31 -8.19
C ARG A 5 -43.92 14.78 -7.28
N LEU A 6 -43.15 13.80 -7.74
CA LEU A 6 -41.91 13.35 -7.08
C LEU A 6 -40.80 14.40 -7.23
N LYS A 7 -40.67 15.00 -8.42
CA LYS A 7 -39.73 16.11 -8.69
C LYS A 7 -40.03 17.34 -7.84
N ASP A 8 -41.30 17.72 -7.74
CA ASP A 8 -41.71 18.90 -6.98
C ASP A 8 -41.45 18.72 -5.47
N LEU A 9 -41.71 17.52 -4.92
CA LEU A 9 -41.42 17.20 -3.51
C LEU A 9 -39.91 17.10 -3.21
N LEU A 10 -39.10 16.68 -4.19
CA LEU A 10 -37.64 16.66 -4.07
C LEU A 10 -37.07 18.08 -4.07
N HIS A 11 -37.56 18.99 -4.92
CA HIS A 11 -37.11 20.40 -4.90
C HIS A 11 -37.49 21.12 -3.60
N GLU A 12 -38.70 20.91 -3.08
CA GLU A 12 -39.16 21.57 -1.86
C GLU A 12 -38.40 21.12 -0.59
N SER A 13 -37.78 19.93 -0.61
CA SER A 13 -36.97 19.42 0.51
C SER A 13 -35.50 19.90 0.52
N VAL A 14 -35.03 20.53 -0.56
CA VAL A 14 -33.60 20.89 -0.73
C VAL A 14 -33.38 22.41 -0.68
N ASP A 15 -34.43 23.22 -0.86
CA ASP A 15 -34.34 24.70 -0.90
C ASP A 15 -34.04 25.38 0.46
N GLY A 16 -33.82 24.62 1.53
CA GLY A 16 -33.51 25.15 2.87
C GLY A 16 -32.10 24.86 3.38
N LEU A 17 -31.26 24.13 2.64
CA LEU A 17 -29.93 23.75 3.10
C LEU A 17 -28.87 24.62 2.43
N PRO A 18 -27.97 25.28 3.19
CA PRO A 18 -26.85 25.98 2.58
C PRO A 18 -26.00 24.97 1.79
N PRO A 19 -25.47 25.35 0.60
CA PRO A 19 -24.62 24.46 -0.17
C PRO A 19 -23.41 24.08 0.69
N VAL A 20 -23.32 22.81 1.05
CA VAL A 20 -22.19 22.24 1.77
C VAL A 20 -21.03 22.14 0.78
N PRO A 21 -19.94 22.92 0.94
CA PRO A 21 -18.89 23.06 -0.08
C PRO A 21 -17.88 21.90 -0.05
N LEU A 22 -18.34 20.67 0.22
CA LEU A 22 -17.47 19.49 0.34
C LEU A 22 -17.12 18.89 -1.04
N ALA A 23 -18.02 18.96 -2.01
CA ALA A 23 -17.76 18.50 -3.38
C ALA A 23 -16.92 19.51 -4.18
N ASP A 24 -17.18 20.81 -3.99
CA ASP A 24 -16.45 21.85 -4.72
C ASP A 24 -15.01 21.99 -4.25
N ALA A 25 -14.70 21.85 -2.95
CA ALA A 25 -13.32 21.91 -2.48
C ALA A 25 -12.47 20.73 -3.01
N ALA A 26 -12.99 19.50 -2.93
CA ALA A 26 -12.30 18.30 -3.41
C ALA A 26 -12.16 18.29 -4.96
N TRP A 27 -13.16 18.77 -5.68
CA TRP A 27 -13.12 18.83 -7.14
C TRP A 27 -12.27 20.00 -7.65
N THR A 28 -12.25 21.14 -6.96
CA THR A 28 -11.42 22.29 -7.36
C THR A 28 -9.93 21.98 -7.17
N ASP A 29 -9.56 21.20 -6.15
CA ASP A 29 -8.17 20.73 -5.97
C ASP A 29 -7.75 19.71 -7.04
N ALA A 30 -8.63 18.78 -7.40
CA ALA A 30 -8.38 17.80 -8.47
C ALA A 30 -8.27 18.47 -9.86
N VAL A 31 -9.14 19.45 -10.16
CA VAL A 31 -9.14 20.17 -11.44
C VAL A 31 -7.99 21.16 -11.55
N ARG A 32 -7.56 21.79 -10.44
CA ARG A 32 -6.42 22.73 -10.43
C ARG A 32 -5.09 21.98 -10.64
N ARG A 33 -4.96 20.74 -10.13
CA ARG A 33 -3.84 19.82 -10.47
C ARG A 33 -3.85 19.43 -11.95
N ARG A 34 -5.02 19.10 -12.52
CA ARG A 34 -5.13 18.65 -13.93
C ARG A 34 -5.02 19.76 -14.98
N ARG A 35 -5.32 21.02 -14.62
CA ARG A 35 -5.20 22.17 -15.55
C ARG A 35 -3.79 22.73 -15.65
N ARG A 36 -2.94 22.54 -14.62
CA ARG A 36 -1.53 22.97 -14.68
C ARG A 36 -0.64 22.03 -15.48
N SER A 37 -1.01 20.75 -15.62
CA SER A 37 -0.29 19.76 -16.43
C SER A 37 -0.55 19.82 -17.95
N ARG A 38 -1.32 20.81 -18.44
CA ARG A 38 -1.59 20.99 -19.88
C ARG A 38 -0.95 22.21 -20.53
N ILE A 39 -0.11 22.96 -19.80
CA ILE A 39 0.62 24.11 -20.35
C ILE A 39 2.10 24.03 -19.94
N ALA A 40 2.78 22.96 -20.37
CA ALA A 40 4.24 22.81 -20.48
C ALA A 40 4.51 21.38 -21.00
N GLY A 41 5.28 21.09 -22.05
CA GLY A 41 5.86 21.88 -23.10
C GLY A 41 6.06 20.96 -24.31
N THR A 42 5.88 21.52 -25.50
CA THR A 42 6.30 20.95 -26.77
C THR A 42 7.83 20.98 -26.87
N ALA A 43 8.50 19.82 -26.93
CA ALA A 43 9.81 19.66 -27.55
C ALA A 43 10.12 18.17 -27.86
N ALA A 44 10.00 17.86 -29.16
CA ALA A 44 10.55 16.79 -29.99
C ALA A 44 11.34 15.61 -29.37
N ALA A 45 10.91 14.39 -29.73
CA ALA A 45 11.78 13.39 -30.37
C ALA A 45 10.97 12.58 -31.42
N VAL A 46 11.58 12.40 -32.59
CA VAL A 46 10.99 11.91 -33.84
C VAL A 46 11.41 10.45 -34.11
N ALA A 47 10.53 9.72 -34.81
CA ALA A 47 10.70 8.46 -35.58
C ALA A 47 10.63 7.13 -34.78
N ALA A 48 9.97 6.06 -35.26
CA ALA A 48 9.50 5.74 -36.60
C ALA A 48 8.18 4.93 -36.58
N VAL A 49 7.27 5.28 -37.49
CA VAL A 49 6.06 4.53 -37.83
C VAL A 49 6.43 3.49 -38.89
N ALA A 50 6.14 2.21 -38.63
CA ALA A 50 6.05 1.18 -39.65
C ALA A 50 4.60 0.67 -39.70
N VAL A 51 3.95 1.00 -40.82
CA VAL A 51 2.61 0.59 -41.23
C VAL A 51 2.65 -0.86 -41.67
N ILE A 52 1.81 -1.73 -41.11
CA ILE A 52 1.25 -2.86 -41.86
C ILE A 52 -0.26 -2.89 -41.61
N ALA A 53 -0.99 -2.54 -42.66
CA ALA A 53 -2.42 -2.67 -42.79
C ALA A 53 -2.76 -4.00 -43.47
N GLY A 54 -3.80 -4.67 -42.96
CA GLY A 54 -4.80 -5.37 -43.77
C GLY A 54 -4.50 -6.80 -44.22
N SER A 55 -5.34 -7.74 -43.78
CA SER A 55 -6.31 -8.39 -44.67
C SER A 55 -7.29 -9.29 -43.91
N VAL A 56 -8.57 -9.13 -44.23
CA VAL A 56 -9.69 -10.02 -43.92
C VAL A 56 -9.70 -11.13 -44.97
N SER A 57 -9.93 -12.38 -44.56
CA SER A 57 -10.36 -13.45 -45.46
C SER A 57 -11.50 -14.25 -44.81
N LEU A 58 -12.56 -14.42 -45.59
CA LEU A 58 -13.82 -15.11 -45.30
C LEU A 58 -13.76 -16.62 -45.64
N LEU A 59 -14.53 -17.40 -44.87
CA LEU A 59 -15.34 -18.59 -45.21
C LEU A 59 -14.68 -19.92 -45.62
N GLY A 60 -15.18 -20.99 -44.99
CA GLY A 60 -15.23 -22.36 -45.55
C GLY A 60 -15.39 -23.47 -44.50
N GLY A 61 -16.63 -23.91 -44.21
CA GLY A 61 -16.92 -25.22 -43.60
C GLY A 61 -16.69 -26.37 -44.62
N PRO A 62 -16.76 -27.65 -44.20
CA PRO A 62 -18.04 -28.28 -43.84
C PRO A 62 -17.99 -29.33 -42.70
N ASP A 63 -19.19 -29.77 -42.34
CA ASP A 63 -19.59 -30.77 -41.34
C ASP A 63 -18.90 -32.14 -41.45
N ASP A 64 -18.75 -32.84 -40.32
CA ASP A 64 -18.91 -34.30 -40.29
C ASP A 64 -19.43 -34.77 -38.91
N ASP A 65 -20.52 -35.52 -38.96
CA ASP A 65 -21.23 -36.18 -37.86
C ASP A 65 -20.42 -37.38 -37.33
N GLY A 66 -20.41 -37.56 -36.01
CA GLY A 66 -19.76 -38.72 -35.37
C GLY A 66 -20.34 -39.03 -33.98
N SER A 67 -21.28 -39.96 -33.95
CA SER A 67 -22.06 -40.44 -32.79
C SER A 67 -21.23 -40.94 -31.58
N ALA A 68 -21.74 -40.66 -30.37
CA ALA A 68 -21.32 -41.22 -29.08
C ALA A 68 -21.72 -42.72 -28.92
N PRO A 69 -21.15 -43.44 -27.91
CA PRO A 69 -21.96 -43.85 -26.74
C PRO A 69 -21.12 -44.09 -25.42
N PRO A 70 -21.69 -44.63 -24.33
CA PRO A 70 -22.48 -43.96 -23.28
C PRO A 70 -21.77 -43.90 -21.90
N ALA A 71 -22.46 -43.25 -20.96
CA ALA A 71 -22.06 -42.91 -19.60
C ALA A 71 -21.53 -44.05 -18.70
N THR A 72 -20.60 -43.68 -17.80
CA THR A 72 -20.41 -44.36 -16.51
C THR A 72 -20.17 -43.31 -15.42
N GLN A 73 -21.16 -43.11 -14.55
CA GLN A 73 -21.03 -42.38 -13.28
C GLN A 73 -20.13 -43.18 -12.33
N PRO A 74 -19.36 -42.49 -11.47
CA PRO A 74 -19.75 -42.54 -10.06
C PRO A 74 -19.97 -41.15 -9.46
N SER A 75 -21.12 -41.01 -8.80
CA SER A 75 -21.44 -39.96 -7.85
C SER A 75 -20.35 -39.79 -6.79
N ASN A 76 -19.90 -38.55 -6.62
CA ASN A 76 -19.53 -37.95 -5.33
C ASN A 76 -19.49 -36.42 -5.49
N THR A 77 -20.59 -35.82 -5.93
CA THR A 77 -20.82 -34.38 -5.75
C THR A 77 -21.22 -34.14 -4.31
N ARG A 78 -20.25 -33.88 -3.43
CA ARG A 78 -20.53 -32.96 -2.32
C ARG A 78 -20.59 -31.57 -2.93
N SER A 79 -21.75 -30.96 -2.83
CA SER A 79 -21.96 -29.54 -3.08
C SER A 79 -21.10 -28.75 -2.10
N SER A 80 -19.89 -28.37 -2.51
CA SER A 80 -19.14 -27.29 -1.89
C SER A 80 -19.78 -26.00 -2.36
N ASP A 81 -20.84 -25.60 -1.65
CA ASP A 81 -21.42 -24.27 -1.73
C ASP A 81 -20.36 -23.29 -1.18
N PRO A 82 -19.78 -22.39 -2.00
CA PRO A 82 -18.78 -21.42 -1.53
C PRO A 82 -19.49 -20.41 -0.64
N ARG A 83 -19.44 -20.64 0.68
CA ARG A 83 -20.14 -19.78 1.63
C ARG A 83 -19.36 -18.48 1.78
N LEU A 84 -19.93 -17.37 1.31
CA LEU A 84 -19.57 -16.03 1.78
C LEU A 84 -19.40 -16.04 3.31
N PRO A 85 -18.36 -15.44 3.88
CA PRO A 85 -18.45 -15.01 5.26
C PRO A 85 -19.60 -14.01 5.30
N ASN A 86 -20.73 -14.43 5.88
CA ASN A 86 -21.81 -13.50 6.21
C ASN A 86 -21.19 -12.30 6.92
N SER A 87 -21.65 -11.09 6.64
CA SER A 87 -21.20 -9.83 7.27
C SER A 87 -21.35 -9.78 8.80
N THR A 88 -21.81 -10.87 9.41
CA THR A 88 -22.05 -11.08 10.84
C THR A 88 -21.27 -12.26 11.43
N ASP A 89 -20.67 -13.13 10.61
CA ASP A 89 -19.91 -14.29 11.10
C ASP A 89 -18.43 -13.96 11.23
N ALA A 90 -17.80 -14.53 12.28
CA ALA A 90 -16.39 -14.37 12.59
C ALA A 90 -15.50 -14.65 11.36
N ALA A 91 -14.37 -13.95 11.26
CA ALA A 91 -13.36 -14.24 10.24
C ALA A 91 -13.15 -15.76 10.12
N SER A 92 -13.27 -16.29 8.90
CA SER A 92 -12.92 -17.69 8.60
C SER A 92 -11.56 -17.98 9.23
N THR A 93 -11.40 -19.07 9.99
CA THR A 93 -10.10 -19.45 10.59
C THR A 93 -9.51 -20.68 9.88
N GLY A 94 -9.59 -20.71 8.55
CA GLY A 94 -9.17 -21.84 7.73
C GLY A 94 -7.85 -21.61 6.96
N THR A 95 -7.22 -22.71 6.55
CA THR A 95 -6.02 -22.72 5.69
C THR A 95 -6.35 -23.02 4.22
N GLU A 96 -7.60 -23.34 3.91
CA GLU A 96 -8.05 -23.55 2.54
C GLU A 96 -8.17 -22.17 1.85
N PRO A 97 -7.59 -21.96 0.66
CA PRO A 97 -7.72 -20.70 -0.06
C PRO A 97 -9.11 -20.55 -0.70
N ASP A 98 -9.56 -19.31 -0.90
CA ASP A 98 -10.82 -19.01 -1.59
C ASP A 98 -10.76 -19.30 -3.09
N GLY A 99 -9.55 -19.33 -3.65
CA GLY A 99 -9.32 -19.57 -5.07
C GLY A 99 -7.86 -19.78 -5.40
N ARG A 100 -7.59 -19.98 -6.70
CA ARG A 100 -6.24 -20.08 -7.25
C ARG A 100 -6.13 -19.30 -8.54
N HIS A 101 -5.07 -18.52 -8.69
CA HIS A 101 -4.73 -17.82 -9.93
C HIS A 101 -3.27 -18.08 -10.27
N GLY A 102 -3.02 -18.82 -11.36
CA GLY A 102 -1.68 -19.35 -11.64
C GLY A 102 -1.16 -20.14 -10.43
N ASP A 103 0.05 -19.77 -9.97
CA ASP A 103 0.71 -20.39 -8.82
C ASP A 103 0.26 -19.81 -7.47
N TRP A 104 -0.55 -18.74 -7.47
CA TRP A 104 -0.99 -18.10 -6.24
C TRP A 104 -2.22 -18.76 -5.65
N ARG A 105 -2.13 -19.04 -4.35
CA ARG A 105 -3.29 -19.28 -3.48
C ARG A 105 -3.92 -17.94 -3.13
N VAL A 106 -5.19 -17.76 -3.46
CA VAL A 106 -5.93 -16.50 -3.28
C VAL A 106 -6.71 -16.56 -1.98
N TYR A 107 -6.57 -15.53 -1.15
CA TYR A 107 -7.27 -15.33 0.11
C TYR A 107 -7.99 -13.99 0.11
N TRP A 108 -9.14 -13.95 0.76
CA TRP A 108 -9.93 -12.75 0.98
C TRP A 108 -9.65 -12.17 2.36
N GLY A 109 -9.26 -10.90 2.34
CA GLY A 109 -9.11 -10.11 3.54
C GLY A 109 -10.46 -9.74 4.15
N PRO A 110 -10.47 -9.44 5.46
CA PRO A 110 -11.65 -8.89 6.12
C PRO A 110 -12.08 -7.56 5.48
N ALA A 111 -13.36 -7.19 5.57
CA ALA A 111 -13.79 -5.82 5.27
C ALA A 111 -13.33 -4.83 6.37
N ASP A 112 -13.28 -3.53 6.09
CA ASP A 112 -12.86 -2.49 7.06
C ASP A 112 -13.60 -2.63 8.42
N LYS A 113 -14.93 -2.73 8.38
CA LYS A 113 -15.74 -2.90 9.61
C LYS A 113 -15.44 -4.18 10.39
N GLN A 114 -14.92 -5.22 9.73
CA GLN A 114 -14.50 -6.47 10.37
C GLN A 114 -13.10 -6.34 11.00
N GLU A 115 -12.19 -5.57 10.38
CA GLU A 115 -10.83 -5.34 10.89
C GLU A 115 -10.83 -4.78 12.31
N ALA A 116 -11.74 -3.85 12.61
CA ALA A 116 -11.91 -3.28 13.95
C ALA A 116 -12.28 -4.31 15.04
N ARG A 117 -12.80 -5.48 14.65
CA ARG A 117 -13.26 -6.54 15.57
C ARG A 117 -12.31 -7.72 15.65
N LEU A 118 -11.24 -7.75 14.85
CA LEU A 118 -10.29 -8.85 14.85
C LEU A 118 -9.65 -9.04 16.23
N PRO A 119 -9.31 -10.28 16.60
CA PRO A 119 -8.49 -10.54 17.77
C PRO A 119 -7.11 -9.88 17.63
N ARG A 120 -6.41 -9.68 18.75
CA ARG A 120 -5.07 -9.10 18.74
C ARG A 120 -4.01 -10.21 18.63
N VAL A 121 -2.85 -9.84 18.10
CA VAL A 121 -1.61 -10.63 18.14
C VAL A 121 -0.62 -9.95 19.07
N ASP A 122 0.25 -10.75 19.70
CA ASP A 122 1.36 -10.21 20.48
C ASP A 122 2.35 -9.53 19.55
N SER A 123 2.80 -8.34 19.95
CA SER A 123 3.69 -7.50 19.15
C SER A 123 4.50 -6.60 20.07
N PRO A 124 5.74 -6.21 19.69
CA PRO A 124 6.46 -5.18 20.42
C PRO A 124 5.84 -3.78 20.27
N LEU A 125 4.92 -3.58 19.32
CA LEU A 125 4.22 -2.31 19.19
C LEU A 125 3.13 -2.18 20.27
N PRO A 126 2.95 -0.98 20.86
CA PRO A 126 1.82 -0.71 21.73
C PRO A 126 0.49 -0.97 21.02
N ARG A 127 -0.54 -1.31 21.79
CA ARG A 127 -1.90 -1.55 21.26
C ARG A 127 -2.50 -0.35 20.53
N GLN A 128 -2.08 0.84 20.92
CA GLN A 128 -2.47 2.14 20.40
C GLN A 128 -1.26 3.07 20.51
N VAL A 129 -1.00 3.86 19.47
CA VAL A 129 0.01 4.91 19.45
C VAL A 129 -0.70 6.24 19.23
N ASP A 130 -0.68 7.10 20.24
CA ASP A 130 -1.28 8.42 20.18
C ASP A 130 -0.25 9.46 19.69
N LEU A 131 -0.38 9.88 18.43
CA LEU A 131 0.50 10.84 17.79
C LEU A 131 0.29 12.28 18.29
N SER A 132 -0.72 12.51 19.13
CA SER A 132 -0.93 13.79 19.81
C SER A 132 -0.33 13.85 21.21
N ALA A 133 0.16 12.72 21.72
CA ALA A 133 0.77 12.66 23.05
C ALA A 133 2.04 13.51 23.12
N ASP A 134 2.33 14.00 24.32
CA ASP A 134 3.58 14.70 24.59
C ASP A 134 4.77 13.77 24.29
N ALA A 135 5.75 14.30 23.57
CA ALA A 135 6.97 13.60 23.18
C ALA A 135 8.17 14.46 23.57
N THR A 136 9.17 13.83 24.18
CA THR A 136 10.46 14.47 24.47
C THR A 136 11.23 14.69 23.18
N ASP A 137 11.96 15.79 23.05
CA ASP A 137 12.78 16.02 21.87
C ASP A 137 13.96 15.03 21.86
N LEU A 138 14.26 14.44 20.69
CA LEU A 138 15.31 13.45 20.52
C LEU A 138 16.69 13.99 20.92
N ALA A 139 16.92 15.29 20.76
CA ALA A 139 18.16 15.94 21.14
C ALA A 139 18.41 15.93 22.66
N ASP A 140 17.34 15.94 23.46
CA ASP A 140 17.40 15.92 24.92
C ASP A 140 17.39 14.48 25.48
N ASP A 141 16.79 13.54 24.75
CA ASP A 141 16.63 12.14 25.15
C ASP A 141 16.83 11.20 23.94
N PRO A 142 18.09 10.97 23.51
CA PRO A 142 18.43 10.10 22.39
C PRO A 142 18.05 8.64 22.64
N ILE A 143 17.80 7.89 21.57
CA ILE A 143 17.46 6.46 21.64
C ILE A 143 18.34 5.67 20.68
N ASP A 144 18.77 4.47 21.08
CA ASP A 144 19.61 3.63 20.21
C ASP A 144 18.85 3.13 18.98
N THR A 145 17.57 2.79 19.17
CA THR A 145 16.70 2.27 18.12
C THR A 145 15.25 2.73 18.31
N ALA A 146 14.51 2.80 17.21
CA ALA A 146 13.06 2.99 17.18
C ALA A 146 12.37 1.79 16.51
N LEU A 147 11.17 1.46 16.99
CA LEU A 147 10.29 0.47 16.37
C LEU A 147 9.56 1.05 15.15
N ALA A 148 9.24 2.34 15.21
CA ALA A 148 8.53 3.05 14.16
C ALA A 148 8.91 4.53 14.12
N ALA A 149 8.73 5.14 12.96
CA ALA A 149 8.80 6.57 12.72
C ALA A 149 7.51 7.03 12.03
N TYR A 150 6.94 8.13 12.49
CA TYR A 150 5.71 8.72 11.98
C TYR A 150 5.99 10.14 11.54
N ALA A 151 5.99 10.37 10.22
CA ALA A 151 6.06 11.71 9.65
C ALA A 151 4.65 12.28 9.60
N VAL A 152 4.37 13.24 10.47
CA VAL A 152 3.08 13.92 10.53
C VAL A 152 3.10 15.08 9.55
N MET A 153 2.14 15.06 8.63
CA MET A 153 2.01 16.00 7.51
C MET A 153 0.71 16.79 7.65
N ASP A 154 0.70 18.02 7.15
CA ASP A 154 -0.51 18.84 6.99
C ASP A 154 -0.49 19.57 5.62
N GLY A 155 -1.43 20.50 5.42
CA GLY A 155 -1.52 21.28 4.17
C GLY A 155 -0.28 22.14 3.85
N SER A 156 0.64 22.33 4.79
CA SER A 156 1.91 23.05 4.63
C SER A 156 3.12 22.13 4.40
N GLY A 157 2.96 20.81 4.56
CA GLY A 157 4.02 19.83 4.37
C GLY A 157 4.36 19.07 5.66
N LEU A 158 5.63 18.69 5.81
CA LEU A 158 6.13 17.96 6.97
C LEU A 158 6.13 18.85 8.21
N ARG A 159 5.32 18.47 9.21
CA ARG A 159 5.20 19.20 10.47
C ARG A 159 6.19 18.69 11.51
N THR A 160 6.30 17.37 11.66
CA THR A 160 7.18 16.74 12.63
C THR A 160 7.40 15.27 12.29
N VAL A 161 8.47 14.67 12.84
CA VAL A 161 8.64 13.21 12.88
C VAL A 161 8.63 12.76 14.33
N LEU A 162 7.79 11.77 14.63
CA LEU A 162 7.71 11.10 15.93
C LEU A 162 8.33 9.71 15.83
N LEU A 163 9.21 9.37 16.76
CA LEU A 163 9.86 8.07 16.88
C LEU A 163 9.23 7.28 18.03
N LEU A 164 8.83 6.04 17.78
CA LEU A 164 8.38 5.12 18.81
C LEU A 164 9.56 4.32 19.34
N ALA A 165 9.96 4.58 20.58
CA ALA A 165 11.01 3.83 21.25
C ALA A 165 10.50 2.43 21.68
N PRO A 166 11.41 1.47 21.94
CA PRO A 166 11.04 0.12 22.39
C PRO A 166 10.25 0.06 23.71
N ASP A 167 10.36 1.08 24.56
CA ASP A 167 9.59 1.21 25.81
C ASP A 167 8.17 1.73 25.58
N GLY A 168 7.79 2.04 24.34
CA GLY A 168 6.49 2.57 23.96
C GLY A 168 6.37 4.09 24.05
N SER A 169 7.41 4.80 24.50
CA SER A 169 7.43 6.26 24.56
C SER A 169 7.75 6.89 23.20
N LEU A 170 7.36 8.16 23.02
CA LEU A 170 7.61 8.91 21.79
C LEU A 170 8.79 9.87 21.95
N ARG A 171 9.60 10.02 20.89
CA ARG A 171 10.57 11.12 20.74
C ARG A 171 10.20 11.98 19.54
N ARG A 172 10.39 13.29 19.65
CA ARG A 172 10.19 14.25 18.56
C ARG A 172 11.50 14.59 17.89
N VAL A 173 11.51 14.55 16.56
CA VAL A 173 12.65 14.98 15.74
C VAL A 173 12.43 16.42 15.27
N ASP A 174 13.46 17.25 15.43
CA ASP A 174 13.51 18.56 14.76
C ASP A 174 13.79 18.35 13.27
N VAL A 175 12.77 18.62 12.45
CA VAL A 175 12.80 18.46 10.99
C VAL A 175 13.04 19.78 10.27
N SER A 176 13.43 20.85 10.97
CA SER A 176 13.69 22.18 10.37
C SER A 176 14.75 22.18 9.26
N ARG A 177 15.61 21.16 9.25
CA ARG A 177 16.66 20.95 8.23
C ARG A 177 16.17 20.22 6.98
N VAL A 178 15.05 19.52 7.07
CA VAL A 178 14.51 18.71 5.97
C VAL A 178 13.85 19.63 4.97
N GLN A 179 14.42 19.72 3.76
CA GLN A 179 13.80 20.46 2.68
C GLN A 179 12.84 19.55 1.92
N PRO A 180 11.67 20.06 1.48
CA PRO A 180 10.78 19.29 0.63
C PRO A 180 11.41 19.09 -0.77
N LEU A 181 11.45 17.85 -1.22
CA LEU A 181 11.75 17.47 -2.60
C LEU A 181 10.47 17.55 -3.43
N VAL A 182 10.56 17.91 -4.71
CA VAL A 182 9.41 17.88 -5.64
C VAL A 182 9.75 16.91 -6.76
N ASP A 183 8.92 15.89 -6.94
CA ASP A 183 9.11 14.90 -8.01
C ASP A 183 8.70 15.47 -9.39
N ASP A 184 8.99 14.70 -10.45
CA ASP A 184 8.66 15.08 -11.83
C ASP A 184 7.14 15.27 -12.07
N SER A 185 6.30 14.70 -11.21
CA SER A 185 4.84 14.85 -11.23
C SER A 185 4.34 16.05 -10.43
N GLY A 186 5.24 16.77 -9.75
CA GLY A 186 4.93 17.91 -8.90
C GLY A 186 4.47 17.54 -7.49
N ASN A 187 4.63 16.28 -7.06
CA ASN A 187 4.33 15.85 -5.70
C ASN A 187 5.47 16.25 -4.76
N VAL A 188 5.12 16.66 -3.54
CA VAL A 188 6.09 17.05 -2.52
C VAL A 188 6.45 15.83 -1.67
N ILE A 189 7.74 15.49 -1.63
CA ILE A 189 8.32 14.40 -0.85
C ILE A 189 9.20 15.02 0.23
N ALA A 190 8.80 14.88 1.50
CA ALA A 190 9.61 15.33 2.63
C ALA A 190 10.05 14.17 3.53
N ALA A 191 9.20 13.15 3.66
CA ALA A 191 9.49 11.90 4.36
C ALA A 191 8.66 10.79 3.72
N GLY A 192 9.18 9.55 3.74
CA GLY A 192 8.54 8.41 3.10
C GLY A 192 8.43 7.18 4.01
N THR A 193 7.78 6.14 3.50
CA THR A 193 7.57 4.85 4.21
C THR A 193 8.88 4.05 4.45
N ASN A 194 9.99 4.58 3.95
CA ASN A 194 11.38 4.14 3.98
C ASN A 194 12.27 5.03 4.87
N MET A 195 11.73 6.01 5.61
CA MET A 195 12.58 6.92 6.37
C MET A 195 13.38 6.18 7.46
N LEU A 196 12.79 5.20 8.15
CA LEU A 196 13.46 4.48 9.22
C LEU A 196 14.29 3.31 8.67
N SER A 197 15.54 3.21 9.13
CA SER A 197 16.42 2.10 8.78
C SER A 197 15.86 0.75 9.25
N PRO A 198 16.23 -0.38 8.63
CA PRO A 198 15.78 -1.69 9.08
C PRO A 198 16.22 -2.03 10.51
N LYS A 199 17.33 -1.46 10.98
CA LYS A 199 17.76 -1.60 12.39
C LYS A 199 17.06 -0.61 13.34
N GLY A 200 16.34 0.36 12.80
CA GLY A 200 15.68 1.39 13.57
C GLY A 200 16.63 2.44 14.17
N ASP A 201 17.89 2.47 13.76
CA ASP A 201 18.95 3.30 14.34
C ASP A 201 19.23 4.60 13.56
N HIS A 202 18.66 4.74 12.35
CA HIS A 202 18.81 5.93 11.52
C HIS A 202 17.50 6.35 10.84
N LEU A 203 17.34 7.66 10.62
CA LEU A 203 16.35 8.20 9.69
C LEU A 203 17.03 8.77 8.44
N GLN A 204 16.44 8.53 7.27
CA GLN A 204 16.86 9.13 6.01
C GLN A 204 15.76 9.98 5.37
N PHE A 205 16.17 11.12 4.83
CA PHE A 205 15.31 12.09 4.16
C PHE A 205 15.92 12.45 2.80
N PRO A 206 15.27 12.07 1.69
CA PRO A 206 15.68 12.48 0.34
C PRO A 206 15.76 14.01 0.21
N GLN A 207 16.84 14.52 -0.38
CA GLN A 207 17.01 15.93 -0.75
C GLN A 207 17.45 16.01 -2.22
N ASN A 208 17.52 17.21 -2.79
CA ASN A 208 18.19 17.40 -4.08
C ASN A 208 19.68 17.02 -3.94
N ASP A 209 20.16 16.13 -4.81
CA ASP A 209 21.55 15.68 -4.94
C ASP A 209 22.20 15.04 -3.68
N SER A 210 21.42 14.86 -2.62
CA SER A 210 21.89 14.36 -1.31
C SER A 210 20.79 13.65 -0.52
N VAL A 211 21.20 12.91 0.51
CA VAL A 211 20.30 12.33 1.52
C VAL A 211 20.71 12.86 2.88
N LEU A 212 19.78 13.49 3.60
CA LEU A 212 19.98 13.81 5.00
C LEU A 212 19.76 12.56 5.84
N MET A 213 20.71 12.27 6.70
CA MET A 213 20.66 11.13 7.60
C MET A 213 20.77 11.61 9.05
N LEU A 214 19.94 11.07 9.92
CA LEU A 214 19.97 11.31 11.36
C LEU A 214 20.28 10.01 12.09
N THR A 215 21.31 10.02 12.91
CA THR A 215 21.65 8.91 13.82
C THR A 215 20.87 9.07 15.12
N LEU A 216 20.04 8.10 15.49
CA LEU A 216 19.13 8.24 16.64
C LEU A 216 19.86 8.27 17.99
N ALA A 217 20.91 7.47 18.13
CA ALA A 217 21.67 7.33 19.37
C ALA A 217 22.39 8.61 19.80
N THR A 218 22.71 9.48 18.83
CA THR A 218 23.47 10.72 19.06
C THR A 218 22.69 11.98 18.73
N GLY A 219 21.57 11.87 18.00
CA GLY A 219 20.87 13.02 17.43
C GLY A 219 21.68 13.76 16.34
N GLU A 220 22.76 13.14 15.83
CA GLU A 220 23.64 13.78 14.86
C GLU A 220 23.07 13.70 13.44
N TRP A 221 23.00 14.87 12.79
CA TRP A 221 22.65 14.99 11.38
C TRP A 221 23.90 14.97 10.51
N ARG A 222 23.82 14.25 9.40
CA ARG A 222 24.84 14.23 8.35
C ARG A 222 24.18 14.34 6.97
N THR A 223 24.92 14.89 6.02
CA THR A 223 24.56 14.88 4.61
C THR A 223 25.36 13.81 3.89
N ILE A 224 24.68 12.94 3.16
CA ILE A 224 25.30 11.99 2.24
C ILE A 224 25.17 12.58 0.84
N GLU A 225 26.28 13.02 0.28
CA GLU A 225 26.34 13.51 -1.10
C GLU A 225 26.24 12.31 -2.05
N VAL A 226 25.27 12.36 -2.97
CA VAL A 226 25.00 11.24 -3.90
C VAL A 226 25.25 11.60 -5.36
N GLY A 227 25.66 12.84 -5.62
CA GLY A 227 25.92 13.35 -6.96
C GLY A 227 24.64 13.34 -7.81
N GLU A 228 24.72 12.82 -9.03
CA GLU A 228 23.59 12.78 -9.97
C GLU A 228 22.57 11.65 -9.68
N ALA A 229 22.71 10.92 -8.56
CA ALA A 229 21.78 9.86 -8.23
C ALA A 229 20.42 10.43 -7.81
N VAL A 230 19.34 9.86 -8.36
CA VAL A 230 17.97 10.23 -8.00
C VAL A 230 17.66 9.78 -6.57
N THR A 231 17.24 10.70 -5.71
CA THR A 231 16.97 10.44 -4.29
C THR A 231 15.50 10.21 -3.98
N GLU A 232 14.59 10.57 -4.90
CA GLU A 232 13.13 10.52 -4.69
C GLU A 232 12.63 9.10 -4.32
N HIS A 233 13.33 8.09 -4.82
CA HIS A 233 13.03 6.67 -4.59
C HIS A 233 14.05 5.99 -3.68
N ALA A 234 14.82 6.75 -2.88
CA ALA A 234 15.74 6.19 -1.91
C ALA A 234 15.06 5.08 -1.11
N THR A 235 15.76 4.05 -0.68
CA THR A 235 15.20 2.98 0.15
C THR A 235 16.32 2.23 0.85
N TRP A 236 15.98 1.28 1.71
CA TRP A 236 16.97 0.47 2.42
C TRP A 236 17.12 -0.91 1.77
N VAL A 237 18.37 -1.34 1.61
CA VAL A 237 18.75 -2.70 1.22
C VAL A 237 19.79 -3.20 2.23
N GLY A 238 19.35 -4.06 3.14
CA GLY A 238 20.16 -4.36 4.32
C GLY A 238 20.34 -3.08 5.14
N ASP A 239 21.58 -2.70 5.41
CA ASP A 239 21.93 -1.47 6.13
C ASP A 239 22.33 -0.32 5.20
N ASP A 240 22.33 -0.55 3.89
CA ASP A 240 22.73 0.44 2.89
C ASP A 240 21.52 1.19 2.33
N LEU A 241 21.74 2.46 1.99
CA LEU A 241 20.85 3.28 1.17
C LEU A 241 20.95 2.85 -0.29
N HIS A 242 19.81 2.49 -0.89
CA HIS A 242 19.67 2.21 -2.31
C HIS A 242 18.93 3.35 -2.99
N LEU A 243 19.50 3.90 -4.06
CA LEU A 243 18.96 5.06 -4.78
C LEU A 243 18.58 4.69 -6.23
N PRO A 244 17.51 3.92 -6.44
CA PRO A 244 17.07 3.56 -7.78
C PRO A 244 16.44 4.78 -8.50
N SER A 245 16.56 4.81 -9.83
CA SER A 245 15.92 5.87 -10.64
C SER A 245 14.41 5.71 -10.79
N THR A 246 13.87 4.54 -10.44
CA THR A 246 12.44 4.22 -10.45
C THR A 246 12.14 3.18 -9.38
N VAL A 247 10.88 3.07 -8.95
CA VAL A 247 10.45 2.01 -8.02
C VAL A 247 10.78 0.62 -8.60
N GLY A 248 11.49 -0.21 -7.83
CA GLY A 248 11.95 -1.55 -8.27
C GLY A 248 13.10 -1.54 -9.28
N GLY A 249 13.67 -0.36 -9.57
CA GLY A 249 14.77 -0.18 -10.51
C GLY A 249 16.15 -0.58 -9.98
N ALA A 250 17.16 -0.45 -10.85
CA ALA A 250 18.55 -0.55 -10.45
C ALA A 250 19.05 0.82 -9.94
N GLY A 251 20.03 0.81 -9.03
CA GLY A 251 20.60 2.04 -8.48
C GLY A 251 21.86 1.79 -7.65
N PRO A 252 22.66 2.84 -7.38
CA PRO A 252 23.81 2.76 -6.48
C PRO A 252 23.40 2.45 -5.04
N LEU A 253 24.32 1.82 -4.31
CA LEU A 253 24.25 1.61 -2.87
C LEU A 253 25.25 2.52 -2.16
N TYR A 254 24.82 3.13 -1.06
CA TYR A 254 25.64 3.94 -0.17
C TYR A 254 25.52 3.41 1.26
N GLY A 255 26.66 3.28 1.95
CA GLY A 255 26.65 3.03 3.38
C GLY A 255 26.11 4.24 4.14
N VAL A 256 25.71 4.02 5.39
CA VAL A 256 25.36 5.12 6.31
C VAL A 256 26.54 6.07 6.55
N ASP A 257 27.77 5.63 6.26
CA ASP A 257 28.99 6.44 6.26
C ASP A 257 29.15 7.35 5.02
N GLY A 258 28.23 7.24 4.05
CA GLY A 258 28.19 8.01 2.81
C GLY A 258 29.11 7.48 1.72
N GLN A 259 29.85 6.39 1.97
CA GLN A 259 30.67 5.76 0.95
C GLN A 259 29.80 4.93 0.02
N ARG A 260 30.09 4.97 -1.28
CA ARG A 260 29.42 4.08 -2.23
C ARG A 260 29.89 2.64 -2.01
N THR A 261 28.97 1.77 -1.61
CA THR A 261 29.25 0.35 -1.32
C THR A 261 29.02 -0.54 -2.54
N GLY A 262 28.24 -0.08 -3.52
CA GLY A 262 28.01 -0.83 -4.75
C GLY A 262 26.83 -0.35 -5.58
N ALA A 263 26.08 -1.31 -6.11
CA ALA A 263 24.83 -1.11 -6.82
C ALA A 263 23.93 -2.35 -6.63
N SER A 264 22.62 -2.15 -6.67
CA SER A 264 21.62 -3.21 -6.56
C SER A 264 20.52 -3.04 -7.59
N ARG A 265 19.92 -4.16 -7.98
CA ARG A 265 18.64 -4.20 -8.70
C ARG A 265 17.70 -5.08 -7.88
N ARG A 266 16.79 -4.46 -7.15
CA ARG A 266 15.78 -5.19 -6.37
C ARG A 266 14.48 -5.18 -7.14
N GLY A 267 14.22 -6.30 -7.82
CA GLY A 267 12.93 -6.51 -8.47
C GLY A 267 11.79 -6.46 -7.45
N LEU A 268 10.63 -6.02 -7.91
CA LEU A 268 9.39 -6.23 -7.19
C LEU A 268 8.95 -7.69 -7.33
N PRO A 269 8.08 -8.19 -6.44
CA PRO A 269 7.37 -9.43 -6.69
C PRO A 269 6.69 -9.44 -8.07
N THR A 270 6.45 -10.62 -8.63
CA THR A 270 5.64 -10.75 -9.85
C THR A 270 4.31 -10.03 -9.66
N ALA A 271 3.98 -9.11 -10.58
CA ALA A 271 2.74 -8.34 -10.52
C ALA A 271 1.52 -9.28 -10.69
N PRO A 272 0.41 -9.03 -9.98
CA PRO A 272 -0.85 -9.76 -10.19
C PRO A 272 -1.43 -9.47 -11.59
N PRO A 273 -2.41 -10.26 -12.06
CA PRO A 273 -3.11 -9.99 -13.33
C PRO A 273 -3.78 -8.62 -13.36
N GLY A 274 -3.75 -7.99 -14.53
CA GLY A 274 -4.48 -6.78 -14.88
C GLY A 274 -3.70 -5.85 -15.80
N ASP A 275 -4.42 -5.01 -16.55
CA ASP A 275 -3.83 -4.14 -17.57
C ASP A 275 -3.15 -2.88 -16.99
N ASP A 276 -3.64 -2.37 -15.85
CA ASP A 276 -3.19 -1.13 -15.21
C ASP A 276 -2.59 -1.37 -13.80
N VAL A 277 -2.03 -2.55 -13.58
CA VAL A 277 -1.52 -2.97 -12.26
C VAL A 277 -0.31 -2.12 -11.86
N THR A 278 -0.45 -1.40 -10.74
CA THR A 278 0.57 -0.47 -10.25
C THR A 278 0.95 -0.81 -8.80
N PRO A 279 2.25 -0.99 -8.50
CA PRO A 279 2.70 -1.24 -7.13
C PRO A 279 2.59 0.04 -6.31
N TYR A 280 2.24 -0.09 -5.03
CA TYR A 280 2.25 1.04 -4.10
C TYR A 280 2.77 0.63 -2.72
N GLY A 281 3.26 1.61 -1.96
CA GLY A 281 4.07 1.31 -0.78
C GLY A 281 5.38 0.63 -1.15
N LEU A 282 6.03 -0.01 -0.17
CA LEU A 282 7.35 -0.61 -0.35
C LEU A 282 7.29 -2.14 -0.26
N ALA A 283 8.08 -2.79 -1.11
CA ALA A 283 8.30 -4.22 -1.00
C ALA A 283 9.05 -4.56 0.30
N ARG A 284 8.48 -5.44 1.11
CA ARG A 284 9.08 -5.89 2.37
C ARG A 284 9.55 -7.34 2.24
N SER A 285 10.86 -7.53 2.36
CA SER A 285 11.44 -8.86 2.53
C SER A 285 11.25 -9.29 3.98
N GLY A 286 10.91 -10.56 4.15
CA GLY A 286 10.82 -11.24 5.43
C GLY A 286 11.22 -12.71 5.29
N PRO A 287 11.00 -13.49 6.34
CA PRO A 287 11.50 -14.87 6.40
C PRO A 287 10.92 -15.79 5.31
N LYS A 288 9.65 -15.60 4.94
CA LYS A 288 8.99 -16.41 3.90
C LYS A 288 9.15 -15.91 2.47
N GLY A 289 9.55 -14.66 2.26
CA GLY A 289 9.62 -14.08 0.93
C GLY A 289 9.50 -12.57 0.89
N VAL A 290 8.96 -12.06 -0.21
CA VAL A 290 8.79 -10.62 -0.44
C VAL A 290 7.32 -10.28 -0.62
N ALA A 291 6.82 -9.36 0.21
CA ALA A 291 5.45 -8.87 0.18
C ALA A 291 5.37 -7.49 -0.48
N GLN A 292 4.39 -7.26 -1.36
CA GLN A 292 4.15 -6.00 -2.07
C GLN A 292 2.66 -5.78 -2.28
N SER A 293 2.18 -4.54 -2.08
CA SER A 293 0.79 -4.16 -2.41
C SER A 293 0.67 -3.62 -3.83
N TRP A 294 -0.45 -3.90 -4.48
CA TRP A 294 -0.74 -3.54 -5.87
C TRP A 294 -2.17 -3.03 -6.00
N SER A 295 -2.34 -1.99 -6.82
CA SER A 295 -3.65 -1.46 -7.19
C SER A 295 -3.95 -1.83 -8.64
N GLY A 296 -5.23 -1.90 -9.00
CA GLY A 296 -5.65 -2.17 -10.38
C GLY A 296 -5.63 -3.63 -10.79
N ALA A 297 -5.53 -4.57 -9.85
CA ALA A 297 -5.65 -6.00 -10.16
C ALA A 297 -7.08 -6.36 -10.58
N ASP A 298 -7.20 -7.24 -11.57
CA ASP A 298 -8.47 -7.76 -12.11
C ASP A 298 -8.39 -9.27 -12.39
N GLY A 299 -9.51 -9.88 -12.84
CA GLY A 299 -9.52 -11.28 -13.28
C GLY A 299 -9.19 -12.31 -12.19
N LEU A 300 -9.24 -11.92 -10.92
CA LEU A 300 -8.98 -12.81 -9.80
C LEU A 300 -10.20 -13.71 -9.51
N PRO A 301 -10.01 -15.05 -9.41
CA PRO A 301 -11.09 -15.99 -9.20
C PRO A 301 -11.54 -15.94 -7.75
N VAL A 302 -12.78 -15.51 -7.55
CA VAL A 302 -13.37 -15.35 -6.23
C VAL A 302 -14.78 -15.92 -6.25
N ALA A 303 -15.16 -16.56 -5.16
CA ALA A 303 -16.52 -17.04 -4.92
C ALA A 303 -17.56 -15.97 -5.31
N ASP A 304 -18.39 -16.34 -6.29
CA ASP A 304 -19.59 -15.65 -6.77
C ASP A 304 -19.46 -14.30 -7.50
N HIS A 305 -18.29 -13.63 -7.55
CA HIS A 305 -18.15 -12.34 -8.25
C HIS A 305 -16.77 -12.08 -8.86
N GLU A 306 -16.74 -11.39 -10.01
CA GLU A 306 -15.50 -10.82 -10.57
C GLU A 306 -15.02 -9.63 -9.73
N VAL A 307 -13.73 -9.66 -9.42
CA VAL A 307 -13.02 -8.61 -8.69
C VAL A 307 -12.55 -7.56 -9.67
N THR A 308 -13.24 -6.42 -9.74
CA THR A 308 -12.87 -5.34 -10.66
C THR A 308 -13.04 -3.94 -10.04
N PRO A 309 -12.02 -3.09 -10.15
CA PRO A 309 -10.60 -3.36 -9.85
C PRO A 309 -10.38 -3.51 -8.33
N SER A 310 -9.31 -4.18 -7.91
CA SER A 310 -9.04 -4.36 -6.48
C SER A 310 -7.61 -4.08 -6.05
N GLU A 311 -7.54 -3.73 -4.77
CA GLU A 311 -6.32 -3.60 -4.00
C GLU A 311 -5.93 -4.99 -3.53
N VAL A 312 -4.69 -5.40 -3.78
CA VAL A 312 -4.18 -6.72 -3.41
C VAL A 312 -2.79 -6.63 -2.78
N MET A 313 -2.43 -7.63 -1.99
CA MET A 313 -1.07 -7.89 -1.57
C MET A 313 -0.61 -9.21 -2.17
N VAL A 314 0.55 -9.20 -2.82
CA VAL A 314 1.24 -10.41 -3.26
C VAL A 314 2.37 -10.69 -2.28
N VAL A 315 2.41 -11.92 -1.76
CA VAL A 315 3.59 -12.51 -1.13
C VAL A 315 4.19 -13.48 -2.13
N GLN A 316 5.37 -13.14 -2.66
CA GLN A 316 6.16 -14.07 -3.44
C GLN A 316 7.09 -14.81 -2.49
N GLY A 317 6.74 -16.07 -2.23
CA GLY A 317 7.48 -16.95 -1.34
C GLY A 317 8.85 -17.33 -1.91
N PHE A 318 9.80 -17.64 -1.03
CA PHE A 318 11.04 -18.31 -1.46
C PHE A 318 10.76 -19.75 -1.91
N ASP A 319 9.78 -20.39 -1.28
CA ASP A 319 9.15 -21.62 -1.73
C ASP A 319 7.78 -21.33 -2.37
N GLU A 320 7.42 -22.10 -3.40
CA GLU A 320 6.14 -21.95 -4.11
C GLU A 320 4.96 -22.11 -3.14
N SER A 321 5.08 -22.98 -2.14
CA SER A 321 4.06 -23.17 -1.10
C SER A 321 3.81 -21.92 -0.27
N ASP A 322 4.76 -21.01 -0.15
CA ASP A 322 4.62 -19.76 0.60
C ASP A 322 4.08 -18.60 -0.26
N SER A 323 3.92 -18.82 -1.57
CA SER A 323 3.33 -17.83 -2.45
C SER A 323 1.82 -17.73 -2.24
N ALA A 324 1.35 -16.51 -2.01
CA ALA A 324 -0.06 -16.23 -1.74
C ALA A 324 -0.44 -14.81 -2.17
N LEU A 325 -1.72 -14.64 -2.50
CA LEU A 325 -2.32 -13.37 -2.87
C LEU A 325 -3.46 -13.07 -1.90
N LEU A 326 -3.41 -11.91 -1.25
CA LEU A 326 -4.48 -11.40 -0.39
C LEU A 326 -5.25 -10.30 -1.12
N VAL A 327 -6.57 -10.44 -1.21
CA VAL A 327 -7.46 -9.43 -1.79
C VAL A 327 -8.06 -8.60 -0.66
N PHE A 328 -7.89 -7.27 -0.68
CA PHE A 328 -8.40 -6.38 0.38
C PHE A 328 -9.89 -6.01 0.20
N GLY A 329 -10.52 -6.48 -0.89
CA GLY A 329 -11.91 -6.23 -1.24
C GLY A 329 -12.06 -5.43 -2.53
N SER A 330 -13.27 -5.42 -3.09
CA SER A 330 -13.61 -4.71 -4.33
C SER A 330 -14.75 -3.71 -4.14
N LYS A 331 -14.85 -2.72 -5.03
CA LYS A 331 -15.98 -1.74 -5.06
C LYS A 331 -17.34 -2.40 -5.24
N ALA A 332 -17.41 -3.66 -5.69
CA ALA A 332 -18.66 -4.42 -5.76
C ALA A 332 -19.33 -4.61 -4.38
N PHE A 333 -18.61 -4.33 -3.29
CA PHE A 333 -19.09 -4.44 -1.90
C PHE A 333 -19.44 -3.11 -1.23
N ALA A 334 -19.70 -2.02 -1.99
CA ALA A 334 -20.20 -0.77 -1.42
C ALA A 334 -21.40 -0.98 -0.46
N ASN A 335 -22.26 -1.97 -0.76
CA ASN A 335 -23.43 -2.33 0.05
C ASN A 335 -23.10 -3.13 1.33
N LEU A 336 -21.90 -3.69 1.47
CA LEU A 336 -21.43 -4.35 2.70
C LEU A 336 -20.51 -3.45 3.55
N GLY A 337 -20.33 -2.19 3.13
CA GLY A 337 -19.38 -1.26 3.78
C GLY A 337 -17.93 -1.57 3.44
N GLY A 338 -17.66 -2.03 2.22
CA GLY A 338 -16.35 -2.49 1.75
C GLY A 338 -15.64 -1.56 0.75
N GLU A 339 -16.01 -0.28 0.64
CA GLU A 339 -15.22 0.65 -0.17
C GLU A 339 -13.97 1.07 0.60
N ARG A 340 -12.85 0.41 0.31
CA ARG A 340 -11.55 0.90 0.75
C ARG A 340 -11.07 2.01 -0.16
N ASN A 341 -10.33 2.96 0.42
CA ASN A 341 -9.62 3.97 -0.34
C ASN A 341 -8.63 3.32 -1.33
N LYS A 342 -8.39 3.98 -2.46
CA LYS A 342 -7.32 3.58 -3.37
C LYS A 342 -6.00 3.55 -2.59
N GLU A 343 -5.18 2.53 -2.80
CA GLU A 343 -3.89 2.37 -2.11
C GLU A 343 -4.01 2.31 -0.56
N CYS A 344 -5.16 1.86 -0.04
CA CYS A 344 -5.46 1.83 1.39
C CYS A 344 -4.50 1.02 2.24
N CYS A 345 -3.80 0.05 1.64
CA CYS A 345 -3.37 -1.16 2.32
C CYS A 345 -1.90 -1.52 2.06
N PRO A 346 -0.95 -0.57 2.22
CA PRO A 346 0.46 -0.84 1.95
C PRO A 346 1.04 -1.81 2.97
N VAL A 347 1.84 -2.77 2.50
CA VAL A 347 2.71 -3.61 3.35
C VAL A 347 3.62 -2.70 4.18
N LYS A 348 3.71 -2.96 5.48
CA LYS A 348 4.54 -2.19 6.41
C LYS A 348 5.78 -2.95 6.86
N PHE A 349 5.64 -4.18 7.33
CA PHE A 349 6.73 -5.03 7.81
C PHE A 349 6.28 -6.49 7.96
N TRP A 350 7.21 -7.37 8.31
CA TRP A 350 6.92 -8.72 8.78
C TRP A 350 7.00 -8.73 10.31
N LEU A 351 5.97 -9.21 10.99
CA LEU A 351 5.93 -9.26 12.45
C LEU A 351 6.83 -10.39 12.98
N ASP A 352 6.82 -11.53 12.28
CA ASP A 352 7.63 -12.72 12.53
C ASP A 352 7.76 -13.54 11.23
N ASP A 353 8.05 -14.84 11.36
CA ASP A 353 8.23 -15.77 10.24
C ASP A 353 6.97 -15.98 9.39
N ASP A 354 5.78 -15.86 9.97
CA ASP A 354 4.53 -16.22 9.33
C ASP A 354 3.63 -15.01 9.02
N TRP A 355 3.80 -13.92 9.75
CA TRP A 355 2.87 -12.81 9.77
C TRP A 355 3.39 -11.58 9.02
N VAL A 356 2.70 -11.19 7.96
CA VAL A 356 2.93 -9.93 7.25
C VAL A 356 1.94 -8.87 7.74
N VAL A 357 2.41 -7.65 7.95
CA VAL A 357 1.60 -6.54 8.45
C VAL A 357 1.35 -5.53 7.34
N TYR A 358 0.09 -5.16 7.15
CA TYR A 358 -0.34 -4.02 6.35
C TYR A 358 -1.01 -2.96 7.22
N GLU A 359 -1.05 -1.73 6.72
CA GLU A 359 -1.81 -0.65 7.35
C GLU A 359 -3.11 -0.43 6.60
N ALA A 360 -4.25 -0.57 7.24
CA ALA A 360 -5.53 -0.16 6.69
C ALA A 360 -5.77 1.33 6.96
N GLN A 361 -5.91 2.13 5.90
CA GLN A 361 -6.03 3.60 5.96
C GLN A 361 -7.48 4.13 5.84
N ASP A 362 -8.47 3.41 6.37
CA ASP A 362 -9.85 3.89 6.41
C ASP A 362 -10.20 4.47 7.79
N GLY A 363 -10.31 5.80 7.87
CA GLY A 363 -10.45 6.53 9.12
C GLY A 363 -9.15 6.59 9.94
N SER A 364 -9.14 5.95 11.11
CA SER A 364 -7.93 5.85 11.94
C SER A 364 -7.03 4.73 11.43
N PRO A 365 -5.76 5.00 11.05
CA PRO A 365 -4.89 3.96 10.50
C PRO A 365 -4.68 2.81 11.49
N ARG A 366 -4.87 1.57 11.03
CA ARG A 366 -4.69 0.36 11.84
C ARG A 366 -3.70 -0.58 11.20
N LEU A 367 -2.86 -1.20 12.02
CA LEU A 367 -1.97 -2.27 11.59
C LEU A 367 -2.66 -3.61 11.76
N ILE A 368 -2.81 -4.33 10.65
CA ILE A 368 -3.39 -5.67 10.61
C ILE A 368 -2.31 -6.65 10.15
N ALA A 369 -2.13 -7.71 10.93
CA ALA A 369 -1.29 -8.83 10.58
C ALA A 369 -2.13 -9.90 9.89
N TRP A 370 -1.58 -10.46 8.82
CA TRP A 370 -2.12 -11.61 8.11
C TRP A 370 -1.12 -12.76 8.19
N GLN A 371 -1.57 -13.92 8.67
CA GLN A 371 -0.75 -15.13 8.63
C GLN A 371 -0.76 -15.68 7.21
N VAL A 372 0.38 -15.58 6.54
CA VAL A 372 0.52 -15.86 5.11
C VAL A 372 0.03 -17.27 4.78
N GLY A 373 -0.90 -17.35 3.83
CA GLY A 373 -1.46 -18.63 3.39
C GLY A 373 -2.59 -19.17 4.27
N THR A 374 -3.26 -18.31 5.03
CA THR A 374 -4.42 -18.67 5.87
C THR A 374 -5.47 -17.54 5.88
N HIS A 375 -6.58 -17.75 6.57
CA HIS A 375 -7.55 -16.70 6.90
C HIS A 375 -7.37 -16.12 8.32
N ASP A 376 -6.23 -16.36 8.97
CA ASP A 376 -5.97 -15.76 10.28
C ASP A 376 -5.49 -14.32 10.14
N PHE A 377 -6.30 -13.39 10.66
CA PHE A 377 -6.05 -11.95 10.67
C PHE A 377 -6.12 -11.42 12.10
N ARG A 378 -5.15 -10.58 12.46
CA ARG A 378 -5.01 -10.05 13.82
C ARG A 378 -4.71 -8.57 13.81
N ARG A 379 -5.24 -7.83 14.79
CA ARG A 379 -4.83 -6.45 15.04
C ARG A 379 -3.50 -6.39 15.77
N VAL A 380 -2.60 -5.55 15.26
CA VAL A 380 -1.30 -5.25 15.87
C VAL A 380 -1.41 -3.97 16.71
N SER A 381 -1.65 -2.84 16.04
CA SER A 381 -1.69 -1.51 16.65
C SER A 381 -2.70 -0.60 15.93
N GLU A 382 -3.03 0.54 16.54
CA GLU A 382 -3.91 1.56 15.99
C GLU A 382 -3.29 2.93 16.22
N LEU A 383 -3.27 3.78 15.18
CA LEU A 383 -2.76 5.14 15.24
C LEU A 383 -3.91 6.10 15.57
N THR A 384 -3.72 6.94 16.59
CA THR A 384 -4.67 7.98 16.99
C THR A 384 -3.96 9.33 17.16
N GLY A 385 -4.72 10.37 17.51
CA GLY A 385 -4.17 11.70 17.78
C GLY A 385 -3.96 12.58 16.54
N LEU A 386 -4.18 12.06 15.34
CA LEU A 386 -4.23 12.87 14.12
C LEU A 386 -5.53 13.67 14.08
N LYS A 387 -5.45 14.94 13.68
CA LYS A 387 -6.64 15.74 13.39
C LYS A 387 -7.23 15.31 12.04
N PRO A 388 -8.45 14.74 12.02
CA PRO A 388 -9.10 14.34 10.78
C PRO A 388 -9.18 15.52 9.80
N ASP A 389 -8.99 15.23 8.51
CA ASP A 389 -9.04 16.18 7.39
C ASP A 389 -7.98 17.30 7.40
N GLN A 390 -7.11 17.35 8.42
CA GLN A 390 -6.04 18.35 8.56
C GLN A 390 -4.66 17.71 8.54
N GLU A 391 -4.55 16.54 9.14
CA GLU A 391 -3.28 15.84 9.34
C GLU A 391 -3.37 14.41 8.82
N TYR A 392 -2.27 13.94 8.27
CA TYR A 392 -2.06 12.53 7.97
C TYR A 392 -0.66 12.13 8.40
N ALA A 393 -0.43 10.84 8.61
CA ALA A 393 0.89 10.31 8.96
C ALA A 393 1.39 9.36 7.87
N VAL A 394 2.66 9.52 7.51
CA VAL A 394 3.41 8.49 6.79
C VAL A 394 4.20 7.69 7.82
N SER A 395 3.93 6.40 7.92
CA SER A 395 4.60 5.51 8.87
C SER A 395 5.76 4.75 8.22
N SER A 396 6.86 4.59 8.94
CA SER A 396 7.98 3.71 8.59
C SER A 396 8.33 2.84 9.80
N TYR A 397 8.67 1.58 9.58
CA TYR A 397 8.90 0.61 10.64
C TYR A 397 10.26 -0.04 10.47
N SER A 398 10.95 -0.29 11.58
CA SER A 398 12.16 -1.10 11.58
C SER A 398 11.80 -2.58 11.38
N ARG A 399 12.82 -3.42 11.20
CA ARG A 399 12.66 -4.87 11.17
C ARG A 399 12.34 -5.35 12.59
N ILE A 400 11.24 -6.06 12.72
CA ILE A 400 10.76 -6.58 14.01
C ILE A 400 11.13 -8.05 14.23
N TRP A 401 11.27 -8.82 13.14
CA TRP A 401 11.68 -10.22 13.17
C TRP A 401 13.20 -10.38 13.30
N SER A 402 13.63 -11.47 13.93
CA SER A 402 15.03 -11.79 14.23
C SER A 402 15.74 -12.52 13.11
#